data_AF-A0A7J3B7D1-F1
#
_entry.id   AF-A0A7J3B7D1-F1
#
_cell.length_a   1.000
_cell.length_b   1.000
_cell.length_c   1.000
_cell.angle_alpha   90.00
_cell.angle_beta   90.00
_cell.angle_gamma   90.00
#
_symmetry.space_group_name_H-M   'P 1'
#
loop_
_entity.id
_entity.type
_entity.pdbx_description
1 polymer ?
#
loop_
_entity_poly.entity_id
_entity_poly.type
_entity_poly.pdbx_seq_one_letter_code
_entity_poly.pdbx_strand_id
1 'polypeptide(L)'
;DYETLIYFFLDGALIGKQQVFNKLDQKIRDRVREALDNGVLLRICSAAAQTFGIDNKNIVPGFEIVGIAFFYAYAENANIVLTWS
;
A
#
# COMPACT_ATOMS: atom_id res chain seq x y z
N ASP A 1 -10.48 16.83 -7.15
CA ASP A 1 -9.50 15.76 -6.88
C ASP A 1 -9.59 15.34 -5.43
N TYR A 2 -9.60 14.03 -5.16
CA TYR A 2 -9.62 13.49 -3.80
C TYR A 2 -8.21 13.10 -3.39
N GLU A 3 -7.75 13.60 -2.25
CA GLU A 3 -6.58 13.01 -1.59
C GLU A 3 -6.93 11.58 -1.17
N THR A 4 -6.12 10.61 -1.58
CA THR A 4 -6.45 9.19 -1.44
C THR A 4 -5.28 8.42 -0.86
N LEU A 5 -5.54 7.67 0.21
CA LEU A 5 -4.64 6.69 0.81
C LEU A 5 -5.18 5.28 0.60
N ILE A 6 -4.34 4.39 0.08
CA ILE A 6 -4.58 2.94 0.16
C ILE A 6 -3.58 2.36 1.15
N TYR A 7 -4.11 1.91 2.29
CA TYR A 7 -3.36 1.27 3.35
C TYR A 7 -3.50 -0.26 3.27
N PHE A 8 -2.42 -0.94 2.90
CA PHE A 8 -2.37 -2.39 2.74
C PHE A 8 -2.00 -3.06 4.08
N PHE A 9 -2.90 -3.89 4.60
CA PHE A 9 -2.74 -4.66 5.83
C PHE A 9 -2.95 -6.16 5.57
N LEU A 10 -2.50 -7.00 6.51
CA LEU A 10 -2.50 -8.47 6.37
C LEU A 10 -1.86 -8.89 5.03
N ASP A 11 -2.42 -9.89 4.35
CA ASP A 11 -1.91 -10.42 3.09
C ASP A 11 -1.91 -9.38 1.96
N GLY A 12 -2.75 -8.34 2.04
CA GLY A 12 -2.74 -7.22 1.12
C GLY A 12 -1.37 -6.53 1.04
N ALA A 13 -0.59 -6.54 2.13
CA ALA A 13 0.76 -5.99 2.17
C ALA A 13 1.72 -6.64 1.15
N LEU A 14 1.47 -7.91 0.76
CA LEU A 14 2.33 -8.63 -0.18
C LEU A 14 2.38 -7.97 -1.56
N ILE A 15 1.39 -7.17 -1.94
CA ILE A 15 1.42 -6.40 -3.20
C ILE A 15 2.62 -5.46 -3.27
N GLY A 16 3.05 -4.94 -2.12
CA GLY A 16 4.19 -4.03 -2.02
C GLY A 16 5.54 -4.73 -1.96
N LYS A 17 5.60 -6.07 -1.97
CA LYS A 17 6.86 -6.82 -2.02
C LYS A 17 7.26 -7.05 -3.47
N GLN A 18 8.40 -6.51 -3.90
CA GLN A 18 8.85 -6.51 -5.31
C GLN A 18 8.80 -7.90 -5.98
N GLN A 19 9.24 -8.94 -5.28
CA GLN A 19 9.24 -10.31 -5.81
C GLN A 19 7.83 -10.88 -6.04
N VAL A 20 6.84 -10.43 -5.27
CA VAL A 20 5.43 -10.82 -5.41
C VAL A 20 4.81 -9.96 -6.49
N PHE A 21 5.01 -8.64 -6.41
CA PHE A 21 4.52 -7.68 -7.38
C PHE A 21 4.88 -8.07 -8.81
N ASN A 22 6.13 -8.46 -9.07
CA ASN A 22 6.61 -8.87 -10.38
C ASN A 22 5.91 -10.12 -10.95
N LYS A 23 5.27 -10.93 -10.10
CA LYS A 23 4.52 -12.12 -10.47
C LYS A 23 3.02 -11.87 -10.64
N LEU A 24 2.53 -10.66 -10.30
CA LEU A 24 1.13 -10.30 -10.47
C LEU A 24 0.78 -10.12 -11.95
N ASP A 25 -0.50 -10.30 -12.25
CA ASP A 25 -1.06 -9.99 -13.56
C ASP A 25 -0.67 -8.57 -13.99
N GLN A 26 -0.36 -8.41 -15.28
CA GLN A 26 0.07 -7.14 -15.85
C GLN A 26 -0.94 -6.02 -15.58
N LYS A 27 -2.23 -6.31 -15.67
CA LYS A 27 -3.31 -5.34 -15.43
C LYS A 27 -3.30 -4.83 -13.98
N ILE A 28 -2.98 -5.68 -13.02
CA ILE A 28 -2.88 -5.28 -11.60
C ILE A 28 -1.67 -4.37 -11.42
N ARG A 29 -0.51 -4.75 -11.98
CA ARG A 29 0.71 -3.92 -11.90
C ARG A 29 0.50 -2.54 -12.52
N ASP A 30 -0.19 -2.47 -13.65
CA ASP A 30 -0.48 -1.21 -14.33
C ASP A 30 -1.44 -0.34 -13.53
N ARG A 31 -2.44 -0.92 -12.85
CA ARG A 31 -3.33 -0.16 -11.96
C ARG A 31 -2.63 0.38 -10.73
N VAL A 32 -1.66 -0.36 -10.18
CA VAL A 32 -0.84 0.13 -9.07
C VAL A 32 0.04 1.31 -9.51
N ARG A 33 0.65 1.24 -10.70
CA ARG A 33 1.44 2.34 -11.26
C ARG A 33 0.58 3.56 -11.56
N GLU A 34 -0.57 3.36 -12.19
CA GLU A 34 -1.54 4.44 -12.45
C GLU A 34 -2.00 5.12 -11.15
N ALA A 35 -2.21 4.35 -10.07
CA ALA A 35 -2.53 4.95 -8.77
C ALA A 35 -1.38 5.84 -8.25
N LEU A 36 -0.14 5.38 -8.33
CA LEU A 36 1.03 6.17 -7.94
C LEU A 36 1.20 7.42 -8.81
N ASP A 37 1.05 7.29 -10.13
CA ASP A 37 1.17 8.40 -11.08
C ASP A 37 0.09 9.47 -10.87
N ASN A 38 -1.08 9.08 -10.36
CA ASN A 38 -2.16 9.97 -9.97
C ASN A 38 -2.04 10.50 -8.52
N GLY A 39 -0.91 10.25 -7.84
CA GLY A 39 -0.65 10.79 -6.50
C GLY A 39 -1.34 10.03 -5.35
N VAL A 40 -1.86 8.83 -5.58
CA VAL A 40 -2.43 8.00 -4.51
C VAL A 40 -1.30 7.54 -3.59
N LEU A 41 -1.47 7.78 -2.29
CA LEU A 41 -0.53 7.32 -1.28
C LEU A 41 -0.73 5.81 -1.07
N LEU A 42 0.24 4.99 -1.50
CA LEU A 42 0.22 3.56 -1.24
C LEU A 42 1.10 3.24 -0.03
N ARG A 43 0.52 2.66 1.02
CA ARG A 43 1.19 2.44 2.31
C ARG A 43 1.05 1.00 2.78
N ILE A 44 2.13 0.44 3.34
CA ILE A 44 2.17 -0.91 3.89
C ILE A 44 2.18 -0.85 5.41
N CYS A 45 1.31 -1.63 6.06
CA CYS A 45 1.34 -1.84 7.50
C CYS A 45 2.69 -2.40 7.96
N SER A 46 3.34 -1.72 8.90
CA SER A 46 4.66 -2.12 9.43
C SER A 46 4.66 -3.52 10.05
N ALA A 47 3.59 -3.92 10.73
CA ALA A 47 3.48 -5.27 11.29
C ALA A 47 3.45 -6.33 10.18
N ALA A 48 2.67 -6.11 9.12
CA ALA A 48 2.64 -7.01 7.97
C ALA A 48 3.96 -7.02 7.20
N ALA A 49 4.60 -5.86 7.04
CA ALA A 49 5.93 -5.76 6.43
C ALA A 49 6.96 -6.60 7.21
N GLN A 50 6.95 -6.52 8.53
CA GLN A 50 7.80 -7.37 9.37
C GLN A 50 7.49 -8.86 9.20
N THR A 51 6.20 -9.25 9.25
CA THR A 51 5.76 -10.64 9.07
C THR A 51 6.19 -11.22 7.72
N PHE A 52 6.10 -10.45 6.65
CA PHE A 52 6.41 -10.92 5.29
C PHE A 52 7.83 -10.58 4.81
N GLY A 53 8.67 -9.98 5.65
CA GLY A 53 10.03 -9.58 5.31
C GLY A 53 10.07 -8.57 4.15
N ILE A 54 9.26 -7.51 4.24
CA ILE A 54 9.25 -6.37 3.32
C ILE A 54 10.09 -5.25 3.93
N ASP A 55 11.07 -4.75 3.18
CA ASP A 55 11.98 -3.68 3.60
C ASP A 55 12.28 -2.72 2.43
N ASN A 56 13.03 -1.66 2.70
CA ASN A 56 13.41 -0.66 1.69
C ASN A 56 14.23 -1.21 0.51
N LYS A 57 14.81 -2.42 0.62
CA LYS A 57 15.58 -3.06 -0.45
C LYS A 57 14.70 -3.88 -1.38
N ASN A 58 13.52 -4.31 -0.93
CA ASN A 58 12.65 -5.21 -1.66
C ASN A 58 11.20 -4.72 -1.78
N ILE A 59 10.91 -3.49 -1.38
CA ILE A 59 9.62 -2.84 -1.56
C ILE A 59 9.44 -2.31 -2.99
N VAL A 60 8.20 -2.32 -3.49
CA VAL A 60 7.85 -1.70 -4.77
C VAL A 60 8.07 -0.18 -4.70
N PRO A 61 8.77 0.44 -5.66
CA PRO A 61 8.94 1.89 -5.71
C PRO A 61 7.60 2.64 -5.59
N GLY A 62 7.57 3.67 -4.75
CA GLY A 62 6.38 4.47 -4.48
C GLY A 62 5.54 4.01 -3.28
N PHE A 63 5.74 2.77 -2.80
CA PHE A 63 5.18 2.36 -1.52
C PHE A 63 6.05 2.83 -0.36
N GLU A 64 5.42 3.09 0.79
CA GLU A 64 6.12 3.34 2.05
C GLU A 64 5.56 2.44 3.15
N ILE A 65 6.43 2.02 4.08
CA ILE A 65 6.03 1.26 5.26
C ILE A 65 5.70 2.25 6.38
N VAL A 66 4.49 2.16 6.94
CA VAL A 66 4.04 3.04 8.03
C VAL A 66 3.36 2.23 9.13
N GLY A 67 3.39 2.79 10.35
CA GLY A 67 2.71 2.20 11.50
C GLY A 67 1.21 2.43 11.47
N ILE A 68 0.47 1.62 12.23
CA ILE A 68 -1.00 1.71 12.30
C ILE A 68 -1.50 3.07 12.82
N ALA A 69 -0.71 3.78 13.63
CA ALA A 69 -1.04 5.13 14.10
C ALA A 69 -1.15 6.14 12.94
N PHE A 70 -0.32 6.01 11.90
CA PHE A 70 -0.42 6.85 10.70
C PHE A 70 -1.77 6.65 10.00
N PHE A 71 -2.17 5.38 9.84
CA PHE A 71 -3.45 5.06 9.21
C PHE A 71 -4.62 5.65 10.00
N TYR A 72 -4.65 5.49 11.32
CA TYR A 72 -5.74 6.05 12.13
C TYR A 72 -5.80 7.57 12.08
N ALA A 73 -4.66 8.26 12.14
CA ALA A 73 -4.61 9.72 12.02
C ALA A 73 -5.12 10.19 10.63
N TYR A 74 -4.81 9.46 9.56
CA TYR A 74 -5.34 9.75 8.23
C TYR A 74 -6.86 9.48 8.16
N ALA A 75 -7.29 8.31 8.62
CA ALA A 75 -8.69 7.88 8.55
C ALA A 75 -9.63 8.74 9.41
N GLU A 76 -9.17 9.27 10.54
CA GLU A 76 -9.93 10.19 11.40
C GLU A 76 -10.36 11.47 10.66
N ASN A 77 -9.53 11.93 9.71
CA ASN A 77 -9.78 13.14 8.95
C ASN A 77 -10.39 12.86 7.56
N ALA A 78 -10.62 11.59 7.22
CA ALA A 78 -11.13 11.21 5.90
C ALA A 78 -12.66 11.36 5.83
N ASN A 79 -13.16 11.97 4.76
CA ASN A 79 -14.60 12.04 4.49
C ASN A 79 -15.21 10.66 4.18
N ILE A 80 -14.40 9.75 3.63
CA ILE A 80 -14.82 8.42 3.21
C ILE A 80 -13.74 7.42 3.64
N VAL A 81 -14.16 6.37 4.33
CA VAL A 81 -13.31 5.22 4.68
C VAL A 81 -13.96 3.97 4.11
N LEU A 82 -13.24 3.28 3.23
CA LEU A 82 -13.64 2.00 2.64
C LEU A 82 -12.67 0.92 3.07
N THR A 83 -13.18 -0.29 3.29
CA THR A 83 -12.38 -1.47 3.61
C THR A 83 -12.76 -2.63 2.70
N TRP A 84 -11.77 -3.36 2.22
CA TRP A 84 -11.91 -4.58 1.43
C TRP A 84 -11.10 -5.69 2.09
N SER A 85 -11.68 -6.89 2.13
CA SER A 85 -11.11 -8.09 2.75
C SER A 85 -11.30 -9.30 1.85
#